data_AF-A0A117M726-F1
#
_entry.id   AF-A0A117M726-F1
#
_cell.length_a   1.000
_cell.length_b   1.000
_cell.length_c   1.000
_cell.angle_alpha   90.00
_cell.angle_beta   90.00
_cell.angle_gamma   90.00
#
_symmetry.space_group_name_H-M   'P 1'
#
loop_
_entity.id
_entity.type
_entity.pdbx_description
1 polymer ?
#
loop_
_entity_poly.entity_id
_entity_poly.type
_entity_poly.pdbx_seq_one_letter_code
_entity_poly.pdbx_strand_id
1 'polypeptide(L)'
;MKKTVEIEKFDLMRFTEKTLDYCKTLLDPEMEPTSGIGSAEDYSSIPDFSDREERDLRKEILEDNLMLFFPFIMGGTEPPIVSADGSSFSYNPDDEESEYSVLSDPMIIHGFTIRKEGENLTIESAAYYPGGCTFPPPFLEYKEDCSFLEEPMEKFIDSFITA
;
A
#
# COMPACT_ATOMS: atom_id res chain seq x y z
N MET A 1 6.46 9.74 2.86
CA MET A 1 7.77 9.27 2.34
C MET A 1 7.76 9.36 0.82
N LYS A 2 8.88 9.76 0.20
CA LYS A 2 9.14 9.57 -1.23
C LYS A 2 10.57 9.05 -1.42
N LYS A 3 10.72 7.90 -2.08
CA LYS A 3 12.00 7.23 -2.28
C LYS A 3 12.20 6.84 -3.73
N THR A 4 13.43 6.96 -4.21
CA THR A 4 13.82 6.54 -5.55
C THR A 4 14.92 5.50 -5.40
N VAL A 5 14.74 4.34 -6.00
CA VAL A 5 15.66 3.20 -5.91
C VAL A 5 15.92 2.67 -7.32
N GLU A 6 17.17 2.36 -7.65
CA GLU A 6 17.48 1.67 -8.92
C GLU A 6 16.74 0.32 -8.97
N ILE A 7 16.14 -0.01 -10.11
CA ILE A 7 15.35 -1.24 -10.28
C ILE A 7 16.18 -2.48 -9.89
N GLU A 8 17.47 -2.49 -10.23
CA GLU A 8 18.38 -3.62 -9.94
C GLU A 8 18.69 -3.79 -8.45
N LYS A 9 18.49 -2.76 -7.64
CA LYS A 9 18.76 -2.77 -6.19
C LYS A 9 17.53 -3.08 -5.36
N PHE A 10 16.35 -3.12 -5.95
CA PHE A 10 15.11 -3.38 -5.24
C PHE A 10 14.63 -4.82 -5.49
N ASP A 11 14.52 -5.61 -4.43
CA ASP A 11 13.99 -6.98 -4.50
C ASP A 11 12.46 -6.96 -4.64
N LEU A 12 12.00 -6.61 -5.85
CA LEU A 12 10.59 -6.48 -6.17
C LEU A 12 9.83 -7.81 -5.99
N MET A 13 10.48 -8.95 -6.24
CA MET A 13 9.85 -10.25 -6.04
C MET A 13 9.52 -10.46 -4.56
N ARG A 14 10.52 -10.36 -3.68
CA ARG A 14 10.30 -10.55 -2.24
C ARG A 14 9.35 -9.51 -1.65
N PHE A 15 9.40 -8.27 -2.14
CA PHE A 15 8.45 -7.22 -1.76
C PHE A 15 7.00 -7.60 -2.12
N THR A 16 6.76 -8.03 -3.37
CA THR A 16 5.43 -8.44 -3.82
C THR A 16 4.93 -9.66 -3.04
N GLU A 17 5.76 -10.68 -2.83
CA GLU A 17 5.42 -11.85 -2.02
C GLU A 17 5.01 -11.46 -0.60
N LYS A 18 5.76 -10.56 0.04
CA LYS A 18 5.48 -10.12 1.41
C LYS A 18 4.18 -9.33 1.52
N THR A 19 3.89 -8.50 0.52
CA THR A 19 2.63 -7.74 0.49
C THR A 19 1.44 -8.65 0.18
N LEU A 20 1.59 -9.63 -0.71
CA LEU A 20 0.54 -10.61 -1.00
C LEU A 20 0.25 -11.51 0.20
N ASP A 21 1.26 -11.86 1.00
CA ASP A 21 1.07 -12.55 2.28
C ASP A 21 0.21 -11.72 3.24
N TYR A 22 0.46 -10.41 3.34
CA TYR A 22 -0.39 -9.49 4.11
C TYR A 22 -1.84 -9.47 3.59
N CYS A 23 -2.02 -9.34 2.27
CA CYS A 23 -3.35 -9.31 1.66
C CYS A 23 -4.14 -10.58 1.97
N LYS A 24 -3.48 -11.74 1.83
CA LYS A 24 -4.05 -13.06 2.06
C LYS A 24 -4.39 -13.34 3.52
N THR A 25 -3.61 -12.81 4.46
CA THR A 25 -3.71 -13.21 5.88
C THR A 25 -4.50 -12.23 6.72
N LEU A 26 -4.44 -10.94 6.39
CA LEU A 26 -4.90 -9.87 7.26
C LEU A 26 -5.88 -8.91 6.57
N LEU A 27 -5.67 -8.59 5.29
CA LEU A 27 -6.54 -7.62 4.61
C LEU A 27 -7.92 -8.22 4.32
N ASP A 28 -7.95 -9.31 3.53
CA ASP A 28 -9.18 -10.07 3.28
C ASP A 28 -8.80 -11.52 2.88
N PRO A 29 -8.90 -12.49 3.81
CA PRO A 29 -8.55 -13.87 3.54
C PRO A 29 -9.46 -14.60 2.56
N GLU A 30 -10.65 -14.07 2.27
CA GLU A 30 -11.60 -14.67 1.32
C GLU A 30 -11.38 -14.14 -0.10
N MET A 31 -10.63 -13.05 -0.25
CA MET A 31 -10.31 -12.43 -1.53
C MET A 31 -9.03 -13.01 -2.15
N GLU A 32 -8.95 -12.99 -3.48
CA GLU A 32 -7.68 -13.27 -4.16
C GLU A 32 -6.63 -12.19 -3.74
N PRO A 33 -5.42 -12.56 -3.27
CA PRO A 33 -4.46 -11.62 -2.70
C PRO A 33 -4.03 -10.45 -3.60
N THR A 34 -3.83 -10.67 -4.90
CA THR A 34 -3.53 -9.65 -5.89
C THR A 34 -4.69 -8.67 -6.12
N SER A 35 -5.93 -9.03 -5.80
CA SER A 35 -7.06 -8.10 -5.79
C SER A 35 -6.96 -7.07 -4.65
N GLY A 36 -6.03 -7.25 -3.70
CA GLY A 36 -5.66 -6.23 -2.71
C GLY A 36 -4.69 -5.17 -3.24
N ILE A 37 -4.18 -5.31 -4.47
CA ILE A 37 -3.19 -4.43 -5.09
C ILE A 37 -3.86 -3.60 -6.18
N GLY A 38 -3.89 -2.28 -6.05
CA GLY A 38 -4.56 -1.40 -7.03
C GLY A 38 -3.67 -1.08 -8.23
N SER A 39 -4.22 -1.02 -9.44
CA SER A 39 -3.52 -0.52 -10.64
C SER A 39 -4.04 0.84 -11.06
N ALA A 40 -3.16 1.77 -11.41
CA ALA A 40 -3.53 3.07 -11.95
C ALA A 40 -2.48 3.57 -12.95
N GLU A 41 -2.85 4.47 -13.87
CA GLU A 41 -1.87 5.18 -14.70
C GLU A 41 -1.10 6.21 -13.85
N ASP A 42 -1.83 6.94 -13.00
CA ASP A 42 -1.31 7.91 -12.04
C ASP A 42 -2.36 8.20 -10.93
N TYR A 43 -2.06 9.15 -10.03
CA TYR A 43 -2.97 9.55 -8.94
C TYR A 43 -4.27 10.24 -9.40
N SER A 44 -4.37 10.65 -10.67
CA SER A 44 -5.62 11.20 -11.21
C SER A 44 -6.56 10.13 -11.75
N SER A 45 -6.08 8.90 -11.87
CA SER A 45 -6.83 7.74 -12.37
C SER A 45 -7.61 7.06 -11.24
N ILE A 46 -8.77 6.51 -11.57
CA ILE A 46 -9.50 5.61 -10.67
C ILE A 46 -8.70 4.29 -10.61
N PRO A 47 -8.28 3.84 -9.43
CA PRO A 47 -7.52 2.61 -9.32
C PRO A 47 -8.40 1.39 -9.59
N ASP A 48 -7.85 0.43 -10.32
CA ASP A 48 -8.48 -0.84 -10.66
C ASP A 48 -7.98 -1.95 -9.73
N PHE A 49 -8.92 -2.54 -8.98
CA PHE A 49 -8.73 -3.68 -8.08
C PHE A 49 -9.50 -4.92 -8.58
N SER A 50 -9.91 -4.94 -9.85
CA SER A 50 -10.61 -6.08 -10.42
C SER A 50 -9.77 -7.36 -10.34
N ASP A 51 -10.44 -8.45 -10.01
CA ASP A 51 -9.84 -9.79 -10.08
C ASP A 51 -9.55 -10.13 -11.55
N ARG A 52 -8.30 -10.49 -11.83
CA ARG A 52 -7.79 -10.80 -13.17
C ARG A 52 -7.07 -12.14 -13.10
N GLU A 53 -7.47 -13.06 -13.98
CA GLU A 53 -6.73 -14.32 -14.15
C GLU A 53 -5.29 -14.01 -14.58
N GLU A 54 -4.32 -14.55 -13.82
CA GLU A 54 -2.87 -14.49 -14.12
C GLU A 54 -2.23 -13.09 -14.08
N ARG A 55 -2.42 -12.35 -12.98
CA ARG A 55 -1.78 -11.04 -12.79
C ARG A 55 -0.27 -11.15 -12.53
N ASP A 56 0.53 -10.45 -13.34
CA ASP A 56 1.98 -10.30 -13.15
C ASP A 56 2.32 -8.86 -12.74
N LEU A 57 2.43 -8.64 -11.43
CA LEU A 57 2.69 -7.32 -10.83
C LEU A 57 4.02 -6.72 -11.28
N ARG A 58 5.02 -7.57 -11.56
CA ARG A 58 6.33 -7.11 -12.01
C ARG A 58 6.23 -6.58 -13.44
N LYS A 59 5.56 -7.33 -14.32
CA LYS A 59 5.32 -6.89 -15.69
C LYS A 59 4.52 -5.57 -15.72
N GLU A 60 3.48 -5.47 -14.89
CA GLU A 60 2.66 -4.26 -14.80
C GLU A 60 3.49 -3.01 -14.46
N ILE A 61 4.41 -3.11 -13.49
CA ILE A 61 5.30 -1.99 -13.12
C ILE A 61 6.37 -1.75 -14.18
N LEU A 62 7.05 -2.80 -14.65
CA LEU A 62 8.31 -2.66 -15.41
C LEU A 62 8.12 -2.54 -16.93
N GLU A 63 7.08 -3.16 -17.46
CA GLU A 63 6.80 -3.24 -18.90
C GLU A 63 5.59 -2.40 -19.29
N ASP A 64 4.48 -2.55 -18.56
CA ASP A 64 3.24 -1.83 -18.84
C ASP A 64 3.28 -0.39 -18.29
N ASN A 65 4.29 -0.06 -17.47
CA ASN A 65 4.53 1.24 -16.84
C ASN A 65 3.34 1.75 -16.01
N LEU A 66 2.64 0.84 -15.34
CA LEU A 66 1.57 1.17 -14.40
C LEU A 66 2.14 1.58 -13.04
N MET A 67 1.39 2.42 -12.35
CA MET A 67 1.55 2.69 -10.94
C MET A 67 0.71 1.70 -10.15
N LEU A 68 1.34 0.91 -9.29
CA LEU A 68 0.65 -0.06 -8.44
C LEU A 68 0.61 0.40 -6.99
N PHE A 69 -0.55 0.24 -6.34
CA PHE A 69 -0.73 0.47 -4.90
C PHE A 69 -0.61 -0.84 -4.11
N PHE A 70 0.29 -0.86 -3.15
CA PHE A 70 0.57 -1.98 -2.25
C PHE A 70 0.13 -1.61 -0.83
N PRO A 71 -0.83 -2.33 -0.22
CA PRO A 71 -1.31 -2.04 1.12
C PRO A 71 -0.24 -2.40 2.17
N PHE A 72 -0.07 -1.52 3.14
CA PHE A 72 0.80 -1.74 4.30
C PHE A 72 -0.01 -2.01 5.56
N ILE A 73 -1.08 -1.23 5.78
CA ILE A 73 -1.93 -1.35 6.95
C ILE A 73 -3.33 -0.81 6.63
N MET A 74 -4.37 -1.55 7.01
CA MET A 74 -5.76 -1.10 6.96
C MET A 74 -6.17 -0.57 8.33
N GLY A 75 -6.83 0.59 8.36
CA GLY A 75 -7.43 1.10 9.59
C GLY A 75 -8.51 0.19 10.15
N GLY A 76 -8.99 0.48 11.35
CA GLY A 76 -9.95 -0.39 12.02
C GLY A 76 -10.45 0.17 13.34
N THR A 77 -11.52 -0.43 13.85
CA THR A 77 -12.08 -0.08 15.16
C THR A 77 -11.73 -1.09 16.24
N GLU A 78 -11.19 -2.26 15.86
CA GLU A 78 -10.85 -3.35 16.77
C GLU A 78 -9.32 -3.58 16.80
N PRO A 79 -8.62 -3.11 17.83
CA PRO A 79 -7.20 -3.41 17.99
C PRO A 79 -6.98 -4.88 18.45
N PRO A 80 -5.81 -5.47 18.14
CA PRO A 80 -4.68 -4.83 17.47
C PRO A 80 -4.80 -4.81 15.95
N ILE A 81 -4.34 -3.72 15.34
CA ILE A 81 -4.15 -3.64 13.89
C ILE A 81 -2.72 -4.06 13.56
N VAL A 82 -2.58 -4.92 12.55
CA VAL A 82 -1.30 -5.48 12.13
C VAL A 82 -0.93 -4.95 10.75
N SER A 83 0.32 -4.52 10.57
CA SER A 83 0.87 -4.07 9.29
C SER A 83 1.61 -5.19 8.54
N ALA A 84 1.94 -4.95 7.28
CA ALA A 84 2.61 -5.90 6.39
C ALA A 84 4.02 -6.31 6.85
N ASP A 85 4.69 -5.49 7.65
CA ASP A 85 5.96 -5.83 8.31
C ASP A 85 5.78 -6.74 9.54
N GLY A 86 4.54 -6.98 9.98
CA GLY A 86 4.17 -7.75 11.17
C GLY A 86 4.12 -6.94 12.46
N SER A 87 4.35 -5.62 12.40
CA SER A 87 4.17 -4.73 13.55
C SER A 87 2.69 -4.67 13.95
N SER A 88 2.43 -4.51 15.24
CA SER A 88 1.09 -4.55 15.82
C SER A 88 0.85 -3.30 16.67
N PHE A 89 -0.26 -2.61 16.39
CA PHE A 89 -0.62 -1.34 17.00
C PHE A 89 -1.94 -1.48 17.77
N SER A 90 -1.94 -1.01 19.02
CA SER A 90 -3.14 -0.96 19.86
C SER A 90 -3.39 0.49 20.26
N TYR A 91 -4.58 1.00 19.97
CA TYR A 91 -4.96 2.38 20.25
C TYR A 91 -6.45 2.46 20.60
N ASN A 92 -6.87 3.60 21.14
CA ASN A 92 -8.27 3.92 21.35
C ASN A 92 -8.81 4.64 20.08
N PRO A 93 -9.76 4.06 19.33
CA PRO A 93 -10.28 4.71 18.12
C PRO A 93 -11.03 6.01 18.41
N ASP A 94 -11.51 6.22 19.63
CA ASP A 94 -12.21 7.44 20.06
C ASP A 94 -11.26 8.58 20.46
N ASP A 95 -9.95 8.34 20.47
CA ASP A 95 -8.94 9.35 20.84
C ASP A 95 -8.40 10.06 19.58
N GLU A 96 -9.13 11.09 19.14
CA GLU A 96 -8.77 11.89 17.95
C GLU A 96 -7.44 12.67 18.10
N GLU A 97 -6.96 12.90 19.34
CA GLU A 97 -5.67 13.56 19.59
C GLU A 97 -4.49 12.58 19.54
N SER A 98 -4.78 11.28 19.45
CA SER A 98 -3.76 10.25 19.36
C SER A 98 -2.98 10.32 18.06
N GLU A 99 -1.69 10.01 18.11
CA GLU A 99 -0.88 9.81 16.91
C GLU A 99 -1.42 8.66 16.03
N TYR A 100 -2.15 7.72 16.63
CA TYR A 100 -2.77 6.58 15.93
C TYR A 100 -4.12 6.91 15.29
N SER A 101 -4.61 8.14 15.41
CA SER A 101 -5.90 8.58 14.85
C SER A 101 -6.01 8.34 13.33
N VAL A 102 -4.89 8.32 12.60
CA VAL A 102 -4.83 7.98 11.17
C VAL A 102 -5.30 6.55 10.84
N LEU A 103 -5.32 5.65 11.83
CA LEU A 103 -5.87 4.29 11.70
C LEU A 103 -7.35 4.19 12.10
N SER A 104 -7.96 5.24 12.66
CA SER A 104 -9.34 5.19 13.16
C SER A 104 -10.40 4.99 12.08
N ASP A 105 -10.12 5.38 10.83
CA ASP A 105 -11.02 5.18 9.70
C ASP A 105 -10.84 3.76 9.13
N PRO A 106 -11.82 2.85 9.32
CA PRO A 106 -11.73 1.46 8.85
C PRO A 106 -11.82 1.35 7.32
N MET A 107 -12.15 2.44 6.61
CA MET A 107 -12.24 2.43 5.15
C MET A 107 -10.93 2.83 4.49
N ILE A 108 -9.96 3.40 5.22
CA ILE A 108 -8.70 3.87 4.61
C ILE A 108 -7.65 2.77 4.74
N ILE A 109 -7.00 2.49 3.61
CA ILE A 109 -5.85 1.59 3.55
C ILE A 109 -4.60 2.43 3.27
N HIS A 110 -3.64 2.40 4.19
CA HIS A 110 -2.36 3.09 4.03
C HIS A 110 -1.32 2.13 3.47
N GLY A 111 -0.47 2.63 2.59
CA GLY A 111 0.47 1.81 1.85
C GLY A 111 1.37 2.61 0.94
N PHE A 112 1.78 2.00 -0.16
CA PHE A 112 2.76 2.58 -1.07
C PHE A 112 2.26 2.52 -2.50
N THR A 113 2.53 3.56 -3.27
CA THR A 113 2.52 3.44 -4.73
C THR A 113 3.93 3.18 -5.23
N ILE A 114 4.08 2.26 -6.17
CA ILE A 114 5.33 1.98 -6.87
C ILE A 114 5.11 2.15 -8.36
N ARG A 115 5.97 2.93 -9.00
CA ARG A 115 6.01 3.07 -10.46
C ARG A 115 7.43 3.14 -10.98
N LYS A 116 7.62 2.79 -12.24
CA LYS A 116 8.91 2.91 -12.93
C LYS A 116 9.12 4.31 -13.50
N GLU A 117 10.30 4.87 -13.27
CA GLU A 117 10.78 6.12 -13.87
C GLU A 117 12.21 5.90 -14.41
N GLY A 118 12.30 5.57 -15.70
CA GLY A 118 13.58 5.21 -16.33
C GLY A 118 14.13 3.89 -15.78
N GLU A 119 15.33 3.95 -15.20
CA GLU A 119 16.02 2.80 -14.57
C GLU A 119 15.73 2.71 -13.06
N ASN A 120 14.83 3.55 -12.54
CA ASN A 120 14.47 3.59 -11.13
C ASN A 120 13.01 3.21 -10.89
N LEU A 121 12.73 2.79 -9.67
CA LEU A 121 11.41 2.77 -9.07
C LEU A 121 11.24 4.01 -8.20
N THR A 122 10.12 4.70 -8.37
CA THR A 122 9.64 5.73 -7.46
C THR A 122 8.60 5.10 -6.54
N ILE A 123 8.88 5.15 -5.24
CA ILE A 123 8.08 4.57 -4.16
C ILE A 123 7.59 5.72 -3.28
N GLU A 124 6.28 5.87 -3.15
CA GLU A 124 5.65 6.99 -2.46
C GLU A 124 4.66 6.47 -1.41
N SER A 125 4.65 7.08 -0.21
CA SER A 125 3.57 6.84 0.75
C SER A 125 2.25 7.26 0.10
N ALA A 126 1.24 6.43 0.25
CA ALA A 126 -0.08 6.67 -0.30
C ALA A 126 -1.18 6.10 0.58
N ALA A 127 -2.38 6.62 0.40
CA ALA A 127 -3.60 6.05 0.96
C ALA A 127 -4.56 5.70 -0.17
N TYR A 128 -5.21 4.54 -0.04
CA TYR A 128 -6.32 4.14 -0.88
C TYR A 128 -7.63 4.41 -0.16
N TYR A 129 -8.50 5.14 -0.83
CA TYR A 129 -9.86 5.41 -0.43
C TYR A 129 -10.77 4.57 -1.35
N PRO A 130 -11.31 3.43 -0.87
CA PRO A 130 -12.14 2.53 -1.68
C PRO A 130 -13.49 3.12 -2.09
N GLY A 131 -13.81 4.32 -1.60
CA GLY A 131 -15.08 4.97 -1.89
C GLY A 131 -16.24 4.31 -1.15
N GLY A 132 -17.27 5.12 -0.86
CA GLY A 132 -18.54 4.63 -0.33
C GLY A 132 -19.61 4.52 -1.42
N CYS A 133 -20.86 4.26 -1.02
CA CYS A 133 -22.01 4.28 -1.93
C CYS A 133 -22.30 5.67 -2.58
N THR A 134 -21.57 6.71 -2.19
CA THR A 134 -21.65 8.07 -2.75
C THR A 134 -20.24 8.67 -2.87
N PHE A 135 -20.09 9.58 -3.84
CA PHE A 135 -18.90 10.39 -4.15
C PHE A 135 -17.98 10.70 -2.95
N PRO A 136 -16.64 10.76 -3.13
CA PRO A 136 -15.91 10.57 -4.39
C PRO A 136 -15.83 9.10 -4.84
N PRO A 137 -15.57 8.85 -6.14
CA PRO A 137 -15.19 7.51 -6.60
C PRO A 137 -13.93 7.04 -5.87
N PRO A 138 -13.61 5.73 -5.90
CA PRO A 138 -12.36 5.24 -5.32
C PRO A 138 -11.16 6.00 -5.90
N PHE A 139 -10.17 6.32 -5.05
CA PHE A 139 -9.00 7.07 -5.48
C PHE A 139 -7.77 6.75 -4.62
N LEU A 140 -6.60 7.00 -5.20
CA LEU A 140 -5.32 6.99 -4.50
C LEU A 140 -4.93 8.43 -4.16
N GLU A 141 -4.42 8.63 -2.96
CA GLU A 141 -3.88 9.92 -2.52
C GLU A 141 -2.40 9.77 -2.20
N TYR A 142 -1.57 10.60 -2.81
CA TYR A 142 -0.19 10.77 -2.37
C TYR A 142 -0.15 11.36 -0.96
N LYS A 143 0.69 10.79 -0.08
CA LYS A 143 0.91 11.30 1.27
C LYS A 143 2.35 11.80 1.41
N GLU A 144 2.50 13.10 1.60
CA GLU A 144 3.80 13.68 1.94
C GLU A 144 4.27 13.18 3.31
N ASP A 145 3.33 13.07 4.25
CA ASP A 145 3.51 12.60 5.62
C ASP A 145 2.36 11.66 6.03
N CYS A 146 2.69 10.40 6.35
CA CYS A 146 1.79 9.40 6.94
C CYS A 146 1.85 9.33 8.48
N SER A 147 2.26 10.40 9.16
CA SER A 147 2.33 10.46 10.63
C SER A 147 3.24 9.37 11.20
N PHE A 148 2.85 8.71 12.29
CA PHE A 148 3.66 7.67 12.94
C PHE A 148 4.00 6.47 12.01
N LEU A 149 3.25 6.28 10.92
CA LEU A 149 3.48 5.19 9.96
C LEU A 149 4.69 5.41 9.07
N GLU A 150 5.19 6.66 8.94
CA GLU A 150 6.33 6.98 8.06
C GLU A 150 7.56 6.13 8.35
N GLU A 151 7.97 6.04 9.62
CA GLU A 151 9.17 5.30 10.00
C GLU A 151 9.03 3.77 9.80
N PRO A 152 7.94 3.10 10.23
CA PRO A 152 7.69 1.70 9.90
C PRO A 152 7.65 1.42 8.40
N MET A 153 6.99 2.29 7.63
CA MET A 153 6.85 2.18 6.19
C MET A 153 8.20 2.29 5.48
N GLU A 154 9.03 3.26 5.87
CA GLU A 154 10.39 3.40 5.31
C GLU A 154 11.26 2.19 5.65
N LYS A 155 11.25 1.73 6.91
CA LYS A 155 11.99 0.52 7.33
C LYS A 155 11.56 -0.73 6.56
N PHE A 156 10.27 -0.85 6.28
CA PHE A 156 9.74 -1.95 5.47
C PHE A 156 10.33 -1.91 4.07
N ILE A 157 10.28 -0.77 3.37
CA ILE A 157 10.87 -0.59 2.04
C ILE A 157 12.38 -0.85 2.04
N ASP A 158 13.09 -0.35 3.05
CA ASP A 158 14.55 -0.52 3.16
C ASP A 158 14.98 -1.98 3.31
N SER A 159 14.11 -2.83 3.87
CA SER A 159 14.39 -4.27 4.00
C SER A 159 14.48 -5.01 2.65
N PHE A 160 14.04 -4.38 1.56
CA PHE A 160 14.08 -4.91 0.19
C PHE A 160 15.15 -4.25 -0.69
N ILE A 161 15.89 -3.26 -0.16
CA ILE A 161 16.98 -2.62 -0.89
C ILE A 161 18.26 -3.41 -0.63
N THR A 162 18.83 -4.00 -1.67
CA THR A 162 20.11 -4.70 -1.59
C THR A 162 21.27 -3.69 -1.62
N ALA A 163 22.28 -3.95 -0.79
CA ALA A 163 23.51 -3.15 -0.73
C ALA A 163 24.41 -3.32 -1.97
#